data_AF-A0A7Y6E837-F1
#
_entry.id   AF-A0A7Y6E837-F1
#
_cell.length_a   1.000
_cell.length_b   1.000
_cell.length_c   1.000
_cell.angle_alpha   90.00
_cell.angle_beta   90.00
_cell.angle_gamma   90.00
#
_symmetry.space_group_name_H-M   'P 1'
#
loop_
_entity.id
_entity.type
_entity.pdbx_description
1 polymer ?
#
loop_
_entity_poly.entity_id
_entity_poly.type
_entity_poly.pdbx_seq_one_letter_code
_entity_poly.pdbx_strand_id
1 'polypeptide(L)'
;MKNTARPLTVTALLAALALTACSAPEAAAPPSSSAPAPSASATPSPTNSSGPYGDFPTAAEACKTISEQATGASLFPLSAAQGKTAELEQLKAELSRTADRVPDSLKADFAKLNQVAVAGLSDQTVYSSGKFQDAMAPVTGWIAANCK
;
A
#
# COMPACT_ATOMS: atom_id res chain seq x y z
N MET A 1 1.87 58.67 7.03
CA MET A 1 0.63 57.96 7.42
C MET A 1 1.01 56.55 7.82
N LYS A 2 0.86 56.23 9.11
CA LYS A 2 1.19 54.94 9.74
C LYS A 2 0.11 53.92 9.37
N ASN A 3 0.48 52.73 8.91
CA ASN A 3 -0.41 51.58 8.99
C ASN A 3 0.29 50.46 9.78
N THR A 4 -0.26 50.25 10.97
CA THR A 4 0.24 49.43 12.06
C THR A 4 0.04 47.95 11.73
N ALA A 5 1.13 47.17 11.73
CA ALA A 5 1.05 45.71 11.69
C ALA A 5 0.50 45.19 13.03
N ARG A 6 -0.53 44.35 12.98
CA ARG A 6 -1.16 43.70 14.14
C ARG A 6 -0.66 42.26 14.21
N PRO A 7 0.03 41.85 15.29
CA PRO A 7 0.39 40.44 15.48
C PRO A 7 -0.81 39.68 16.07
N LEU A 8 -1.18 38.56 15.44
CA LEU A 8 -2.10 37.58 16.02
C LEU A 8 -1.26 36.45 16.62
N THR A 9 -1.11 36.49 17.93
CA THR A 9 -0.66 35.39 18.78
C THR A 9 -1.68 34.25 18.73
N VAL A 10 -1.26 33.08 18.24
CA VAL A 10 -2.03 31.83 18.36
C VAL A 10 -1.25 30.89 19.26
N THR A 11 -1.72 30.82 20.51
CA THR A 11 -1.29 29.87 21.52
C THR A 11 -1.99 28.54 21.25
N ALA A 12 -1.26 27.53 20.78
CA ALA A 12 -1.77 26.17 20.67
C ALA A 12 -1.02 25.28 21.67
N LEU A 13 -1.68 25.02 22.80
CA LEU A 13 -1.33 23.98 23.76
C LEU A 13 -1.54 22.61 23.10
N LEU A 14 -0.49 21.81 22.93
CA LEU A 14 -0.63 20.39 22.59
C LEU A 14 -0.13 19.55 23.75
N ALA A 15 -1.08 18.84 24.35
CA ALA A 15 -0.90 17.88 25.42
C ALA A 15 -0.03 16.71 24.94
N ALA A 16 1.06 16.47 25.67
CA ALA A 16 1.89 15.28 25.51
C ALA A 16 1.11 14.05 25.98
N LEU A 17 0.82 13.13 25.06
CA LEU A 17 0.35 11.78 25.36
C LEU A 17 1.50 11.02 26.03
N ALA A 18 1.36 10.75 27.33
CA ALA A 18 2.25 9.88 28.07
C ALA A 18 2.12 8.42 27.57
N LEU A 19 3.22 7.87 27.06
CA LEU A 19 3.36 6.43 26.79
C LEU A 19 3.43 5.69 28.14
N THR A 20 2.30 5.11 28.57
CA THR A 20 2.32 4.08 29.60
C THR A 20 2.84 2.79 28.98
N ALA A 21 4.13 2.52 29.23
CA ALA A 21 4.73 1.21 29.08
C ALA A 21 3.97 0.21 29.98
N CYS A 22 3.51 -0.90 29.40
CA CYS A 22 3.02 -2.03 30.18
C CYS A 22 3.49 -3.35 29.56
N SER A 23 4.57 -3.84 30.16
CA SER A 23 4.87 -5.23 30.55
C SER A 23 4.96 -6.35 29.52
N ALA A 24 6.12 -7.02 29.57
CA ALA A 24 6.47 -8.24 28.87
C ALA A 24 5.64 -9.45 29.33
N PRO A 25 5.32 -10.41 28.44
CA PRO A 25 4.75 -11.68 28.84
C PRO A 25 5.83 -12.68 29.32
N GLU A 26 5.52 -13.30 30.45
CA GLU A 26 6.28 -14.34 31.14
C GLU A 26 6.23 -15.66 30.36
N ALA A 27 7.38 -16.34 30.26
CA ALA A 27 7.50 -17.64 29.60
C ALA A 27 7.15 -18.78 30.57
N ALA A 28 6.24 -19.67 30.17
CA ALA A 28 6.06 -20.98 30.79
C ALA A 28 5.70 -22.04 29.73
N ALA A 29 6.44 -23.15 29.74
CA ALA A 29 6.36 -24.28 28.79
C ALA A 29 5.39 -25.39 29.30
N PRO A 30 5.06 -26.41 28.46
CA PRO A 30 3.83 -27.22 28.56
C PRO A 30 3.98 -28.55 29.35
N PRO A 31 2.88 -29.30 29.52
CA PRO A 31 2.89 -30.65 28.91
C PRO A 31 1.57 -31.13 28.26
N SER A 32 1.77 -32.16 27.43
CA SER A 32 0.89 -32.91 26.53
C SER A 32 -0.48 -33.38 27.05
N SER A 33 -1.44 -33.44 26.11
CA SER A 33 -2.47 -34.48 26.08
C SER A 33 -2.89 -34.76 24.64
N SER A 34 -2.72 -36.02 24.23
CA SER A 34 -3.02 -36.55 22.90
C SER A 34 -4.44 -37.12 22.84
N ALA A 35 -5.19 -36.83 21.75
CA ALA A 35 -6.13 -37.70 21.00
C ALA A 35 -7.22 -36.87 20.30
N PRO A 36 -7.95 -37.42 19.31
CA PRO A 36 -7.51 -37.95 18.01
C PRO A 36 -7.96 -37.03 16.85
N ALA A 37 -7.33 -37.19 15.68
CA ALA A 37 -7.63 -36.40 14.48
C ALA A 37 -8.96 -36.81 13.81
N PRO A 38 -9.84 -35.84 13.46
CA PRO A 38 -10.82 -36.04 12.41
C PRO A 38 -10.29 -35.52 11.07
N SER A 39 -10.46 -36.38 10.07
CA SER A 39 -10.35 -36.21 8.62
C SER A 39 -10.05 -34.81 8.07
N ALA A 40 -9.01 -34.76 7.23
CA ALA A 40 -8.79 -33.70 6.25
C ALA A 40 -10.03 -33.55 5.37
N SER A 41 -10.90 -32.62 5.75
CA SER A 41 -11.86 -32.04 4.82
C SER A 41 -11.01 -31.19 3.88
N ALA A 42 -10.97 -31.58 2.60
CA ALA A 42 -10.38 -30.76 1.56
C ALA A 42 -11.03 -29.37 1.65
N THR A 43 -10.27 -28.38 2.11
CA THR A 43 -10.69 -26.99 2.08
C THR A 43 -11.03 -26.68 0.64
N PRO A 44 -12.28 -26.32 0.29
CA PRO A 44 -12.56 -25.82 -1.04
C PRO A 44 -11.61 -24.66 -1.26
N SER A 45 -10.77 -24.74 -2.30
CA SER A 45 -9.99 -23.58 -2.74
C SER A 45 -11.00 -22.44 -2.86
N PRO A 46 -10.85 -21.35 -2.10
CA PRO A 46 -11.79 -20.26 -2.23
C PRO A 46 -11.67 -19.79 -3.67
N THR A 47 -12.71 -20.03 -4.45
CA THR A 47 -13.02 -19.21 -5.60
C THR A 47 -13.34 -17.85 -5.01
N ASN A 48 -12.30 -17.10 -4.68
CA ASN A 48 -12.41 -15.72 -4.26
C ASN A 48 -12.98 -15.00 -5.48
N SER A 49 -14.31 -14.93 -5.55
CA SER A 49 -14.96 -13.81 -6.20
C SER A 49 -14.58 -12.63 -5.33
N SER A 50 -13.41 -12.07 -5.60
CA SER A 50 -12.92 -10.88 -4.92
C SER A 50 -14.02 -9.84 -5.05
N GLY A 51 -14.46 -9.27 -3.93
CA GLY A 51 -15.60 -8.36 -3.90
C GLY A 51 -15.34 -7.12 -4.77
N PRO A 52 -16.23 -6.11 -4.73
CA PRO A 52 -16.03 -4.88 -5.51
C PRO A 52 -14.71 -4.15 -5.22
N TYR A 53 -14.04 -4.51 -4.11
CA TYR A 53 -12.77 -3.96 -3.68
C TYR A 53 -11.61 -4.96 -3.76
N GLY A 54 -11.76 -6.09 -4.43
CA GLY A 54 -10.70 -7.09 -4.52
C GLY A 54 -10.58 -7.92 -3.23
N ASP A 55 -9.35 -8.26 -2.86
CA ASP A 55 -9.00 -9.02 -1.65
C ASP A 55 -8.78 -8.11 -0.43
N PHE A 56 -9.36 -6.92 -0.46
CA PHE A 56 -9.28 -5.94 0.62
C PHE A 56 -10.51 -6.06 1.55
N PRO A 57 -10.33 -6.08 2.89
CA PRO A 57 -11.41 -6.17 3.86
C PRO A 57 -12.45 -5.06 3.77
N THR A 58 -12.04 -3.86 3.36
CA THR A 58 -12.91 -2.69 3.26
C THR A 58 -12.57 -1.82 2.07
N ALA A 59 -13.55 -1.01 1.63
CA ALA A 59 -13.34 0.03 0.62
C ALA A 59 -12.23 1.00 1.01
N ALA A 60 -12.20 1.42 2.28
CA ALA A 60 -11.20 2.35 2.80
C ALA A 60 -9.78 1.76 2.72
N GLU A 61 -9.62 0.47 3.06
CA GLU A 61 -8.32 -0.21 2.95
C GLU A 61 -7.90 -0.35 1.48
N ALA A 62 -8.82 -0.76 0.60
CA ALA A 62 -8.54 -0.84 -0.84
C ALA A 62 -8.08 0.52 -1.38
N CYS A 63 -8.86 1.57 -1.13
CA CYS A 63 -8.55 2.92 -1.58
C CYS A 63 -7.21 3.43 -1.05
N LYS A 64 -6.93 3.22 0.24
CA LYS A 64 -5.66 3.59 0.85
C LYS A 64 -4.50 2.84 0.18
N THR A 65 -4.53 1.51 0.17
CA THR A 65 -3.41 0.70 -0.34
C THR A 65 -3.20 0.89 -1.85
N ILE A 66 -4.26 0.93 -2.65
CA ILE A 66 -4.14 1.15 -4.10
C ILE A 66 -3.53 2.52 -4.39
N SER A 67 -3.97 3.57 -3.68
CA SER A 67 -3.43 4.93 -3.84
C SER A 67 -1.97 5.02 -3.38
N GLU A 68 -1.65 4.43 -2.22
CA GLU A 68 -0.29 4.39 -1.67
C GLU A 68 0.67 3.69 -2.63
N GLN A 69 0.31 2.50 -3.13
CA GLN A 69 1.19 1.76 -4.03
C GLN A 69 1.29 2.39 -5.42
N ALA A 70 0.18 2.90 -5.99
CA ALA A 70 0.23 3.59 -7.27
C ALA A 70 1.12 4.84 -7.20
N THR A 71 1.03 5.61 -6.12
CA THR A 71 1.90 6.77 -5.88
C THR A 71 3.34 6.35 -5.59
N GLY A 72 3.54 5.30 -4.78
CA GLY A 72 4.86 4.76 -4.45
C GLY A 72 5.64 4.27 -5.66
N ALA A 73 4.95 3.75 -6.69
CA ALA A 73 5.56 3.37 -7.97
C ALA A 73 6.28 4.54 -8.65
N SER A 74 5.80 5.79 -8.46
CA SER A 74 6.45 6.98 -9.04
C SER A 74 7.79 7.31 -8.38
N LEU A 75 8.06 6.77 -7.20
CA LEU A 75 9.29 7.00 -6.44
C LEU A 75 10.39 5.99 -6.77
N PHE A 76 10.11 4.99 -7.61
CA PHE A 76 11.07 3.95 -8.00
C PHE A 76 12.38 4.54 -8.56
N PRO A 77 12.37 5.50 -9.50
CA PRO A 77 13.60 6.11 -10.01
C PRO A 77 14.42 6.80 -8.92
N LEU A 78 13.74 7.46 -7.97
CA LEU A 78 14.40 8.17 -6.88
C LEU A 78 15.08 7.19 -5.92
N SER A 79 14.39 6.12 -5.52
CA SER A 79 14.98 5.06 -4.67
C SER A 79 16.18 4.39 -5.36
N ALA A 80 16.07 4.12 -6.66
CA ALA A 80 17.18 3.58 -7.45
C ALA A 80 18.37 4.55 -7.50
N ALA A 81 18.14 5.83 -7.77
CA ALA A 81 19.17 6.86 -7.84
C ALA A 81 19.89 7.09 -6.49
N GLN A 82 19.19 6.89 -5.37
CA GLN A 82 19.77 6.97 -4.02
C GLN A 82 20.53 5.70 -3.60
N GLY A 83 20.60 4.66 -4.45
CA GLY A 83 21.24 3.39 -4.09
C GLY A 83 20.48 2.59 -3.02
N LYS A 84 19.21 2.92 -2.79
CA LYS A 84 18.34 2.34 -1.77
C LYS A 84 17.75 1.01 -2.24
N THR A 85 18.62 0.02 -2.44
CA THR A 85 18.25 -1.26 -3.08
C THR A 85 17.23 -2.05 -2.27
N ALA A 86 17.38 -2.15 -0.94
CA ALA A 86 16.42 -2.87 -0.09
C ALA A 86 15.02 -2.23 -0.10
N GLU A 87 14.95 -0.90 0.03
CA GLU A 87 13.68 -0.16 -0.02
C GLU A 87 13.04 -0.27 -1.40
N LEU A 88 13.83 -0.23 -2.47
CA LEU A 88 13.34 -0.42 -3.84
C LEU A 88 12.75 -1.82 -4.05
N GLU A 89 13.41 -2.87 -3.58
CA GLU A 89 12.87 -4.23 -3.67
C GLU A 89 11.58 -4.40 -2.85
N GLN A 90 11.51 -3.79 -1.67
CA GLN A 90 10.27 -3.76 -0.88
C GLN A 90 9.15 -3.07 -1.65
N LEU A 91 9.40 -1.88 -2.21
CA LEU A 91 8.43 -1.12 -2.99
C LEU A 91 7.90 -1.91 -4.21
N LYS A 92 8.78 -2.63 -4.92
CA LYS A 92 8.38 -3.52 -6.03
C LYS A 92 7.51 -4.68 -5.56
N ALA A 93 7.90 -5.32 -4.45
CA ALA A 93 7.18 -6.47 -3.91
C ALA A 93 5.78 -6.06 -3.43
N GLU A 94 5.65 -4.91 -2.77
CA GLU A 94 4.36 -4.40 -2.33
C GLU A 94 3.50 -3.95 -3.51
N LEU A 95 4.07 -3.32 -4.54
CA LEU A 95 3.35 -2.98 -5.77
C LEU A 95 2.82 -4.25 -6.47
N SER A 96 3.65 -5.29 -6.58
CA SER A 96 3.26 -6.57 -7.18
C SER A 96 2.18 -7.28 -6.35
N ARG A 97 2.33 -7.31 -5.02
CA ARG A 97 1.30 -7.90 -4.13
C ARG A 97 -0.04 -7.18 -4.25
N THR A 98 -0.03 -5.86 -4.40
CA THR A 98 -1.27 -5.10 -4.61
C THR A 98 -1.89 -5.41 -5.96
N ALA A 99 -1.10 -5.61 -7.02
CA ALA A 99 -1.59 -6.02 -8.33
C ALA A 99 -2.38 -7.35 -8.29
N ASP A 100 -2.05 -8.25 -7.38
CA ASP A 100 -2.79 -9.51 -7.22
C ASP A 100 -4.13 -9.33 -6.47
N ARG A 101 -4.17 -8.35 -5.55
CA ARG A 101 -5.28 -8.10 -4.62
C ARG A 101 -6.32 -7.09 -5.10
N VAL A 102 -5.99 -6.26 -6.10
CA VAL A 102 -6.94 -5.27 -6.64
C VAL A 102 -8.19 -5.94 -7.20
N PRO A 103 -9.34 -5.24 -7.23
CA PRO A 103 -10.55 -5.76 -7.85
C PRO A 103 -10.34 -6.07 -9.33
N ASP A 104 -11.11 -7.02 -9.87
CA ASP A 104 -10.99 -7.47 -11.26
C ASP A 104 -11.12 -6.33 -12.29
N SER A 105 -11.94 -5.32 -11.99
CA SER A 105 -12.10 -4.12 -12.82
C SER A 105 -10.83 -3.26 -12.95
N LEU A 106 -9.87 -3.41 -12.03
CA LEU A 106 -8.61 -2.68 -11.98
C LEU A 106 -7.39 -3.56 -12.28
N LYS A 107 -7.55 -4.88 -12.27
CA LYS A 107 -6.45 -5.86 -12.27
C LYS A 107 -5.50 -5.71 -13.46
N ALA A 108 -6.04 -5.60 -14.66
CA ALA A 108 -5.24 -5.44 -15.88
C ALA A 108 -4.45 -4.12 -15.87
N ASP A 109 -5.08 -3.03 -15.46
CA ASP A 109 -4.47 -1.70 -15.44
C ASP A 109 -3.39 -1.59 -14.37
N PHE A 110 -3.63 -2.14 -13.19
CA PHE A 110 -2.63 -2.15 -12.11
C PHE A 110 -1.45 -3.08 -12.41
N ALA A 111 -1.70 -4.23 -13.05
CA ALA A 111 -0.63 -5.10 -13.54
C ALA A 111 0.24 -4.40 -14.59
N LYS A 112 -0.38 -3.64 -15.50
CA LYS A 112 0.34 -2.80 -16.47
C LYS A 112 1.17 -1.72 -15.77
N LEU A 113 0.61 -1.02 -14.79
CA LEU A 113 1.35 -0.05 -13.97
C LEU A 113 2.57 -0.70 -13.32
N ASN A 114 2.41 -1.86 -12.68
CA ASN A 114 3.52 -2.61 -12.07
C ASN A 114 4.62 -2.93 -13.09
N GLN A 115 4.25 -3.50 -14.24
CA GLN A 115 5.19 -3.86 -15.30
C GLN A 115 5.97 -2.64 -15.80
N VAL A 116 5.27 -1.53 -16.08
CA VAL A 116 5.87 -0.29 -16.58
C VAL A 116 6.78 0.35 -15.53
N ALA A 117 6.36 0.41 -14.26
CA ALA A 117 7.15 0.95 -13.17
C ALA A 117 8.47 0.20 -12.98
N VAL A 118 8.41 -1.15 -13.00
CA VAL A 118 9.60 -2.01 -12.87
C VAL A 118 10.50 -1.91 -14.10
N ALA A 119 9.93 -1.97 -15.32
CA ALA A 119 10.71 -1.82 -16.55
C ALA A 119 11.46 -0.49 -16.59
N GLY A 120 10.84 0.58 -16.07
CA GLY A 120 11.43 1.91 -16.05
C GLY A 120 12.69 2.05 -15.17
N LEU A 121 12.97 1.08 -14.30
CA LEU A 121 14.21 1.05 -13.54
C LEU A 121 15.42 0.70 -14.41
N SER A 122 15.23 -0.17 -15.40
CA SER A 122 16.24 -0.54 -16.39
C SER A 122 16.18 0.35 -17.63
N ASP A 123 15.00 0.86 -17.99
CA ASP A 123 14.78 1.79 -19.08
C ASP A 123 14.20 3.11 -18.56
N GLN A 124 15.08 4.04 -18.18
CA GLN A 124 14.68 5.35 -17.65
C GLN A 124 13.82 6.17 -18.63
N THR A 125 13.82 5.84 -19.93
CA THR A 125 12.97 6.53 -20.90
C THR A 125 11.49 6.31 -20.62
N VAL A 126 11.11 5.25 -19.90
CA VAL A 126 9.72 4.99 -19.49
C VAL A 126 9.13 6.14 -18.67
N TYR A 127 9.92 6.71 -17.74
CA TYR A 127 9.47 7.81 -16.89
C TYR A 127 9.49 9.17 -17.60
N SER A 128 10.41 9.35 -18.57
CA SER A 128 10.53 10.61 -19.32
C SER A 128 9.63 10.68 -20.57
N SER A 129 9.17 9.54 -21.10
CA SER A 129 8.40 9.47 -22.35
C SER A 129 6.88 9.55 -22.19
N GLY A 130 6.37 9.62 -20.96
CA GLY A 130 4.92 9.59 -20.69
C GLY A 130 4.35 8.19 -20.47
N LYS A 131 5.10 7.11 -20.77
CA LYS A 131 4.62 5.73 -20.65
C LYS A 131 4.15 5.37 -19.24
N PHE A 132 4.85 5.85 -18.21
CA PHE A 132 4.45 5.63 -16.82
C PHE A 132 3.14 6.36 -16.50
N GLN A 133 2.99 7.60 -16.97
CA GLN A 133 1.79 8.41 -16.79
C GLN A 133 0.58 7.77 -17.50
N ASP A 134 0.78 7.24 -18.70
CA ASP A 134 -0.26 6.52 -19.45
C ASP A 134 -0.69 5.22 -18.74
N ALA A 135 0.25 4.52 -18.10
CA ALA A 135 -0.06 3.33 -17.31
C ALA A 135 -0.78 3.68 -15.99
N MET A 136 -0.48 4.84 -15.42
CA MET A 136 -1.11 5.34 -14.20
C MET A 136 -2.53 5.88 -14.43
N ALA A 137 -2.80 6.47 -15.60
CA ALA A 137 -4.07 7.11 -15.92
C ALA A 137 -5.33 6.26 -15.61
N PRO A 138 -5.44 4.99 -16.04
CA PRO A 138 -6.60 4.17 -15.71
C PRO A 138 -6.71 3.87 -14.21
N VAL A 139 -5.58 3.71 -13.51
CA VAL A 139 -5.56 3.51 -12.05
C VAL A 139 -6.06 4.74 -11.32
N THR A 140 -5.61 5.93 -11.70
CA THR A 140 -6.10 7.20 -11.15
C THR A 140 -7.59 7.41 -11.44
N GLY A 141 -8.04 7.05 -12.65
CA GLY A 141 -9.45 7.11 -13.01
C GLY A 141 -10.31 6.21 -12.13
N TRP A 142 -9.84 4.98 -11.87
CA TRP A 142 -10.51 4.07 -10.95
C TRP A 142 -10.55 4.61 -9.52
N ILE A 143 -9.42 5.13 -9.01
CA ILE A 143 -9.36 5.73 -7.66
C ILE A 143 -10.37 6.88 -7.56
N ALA A 144 -10.38 7.80 -8.52
CA ALA A 144 -11.30 8.95 -8.51
C ALA A 144 -12.79 8.54 -8.53
N ALA A 145 -13.12 7.44 -9.21
CA ALA A 145 -14.48 6.94 -9.28
C ALA A 145 -14.93 6.20 -8.01
N ASN A 146 -14.01 5.55 -7.29
CA ASN A 146 -14.34 4.58 -6.23
C ASN A 146 -13.92 5.04 -4.82
N CYS A 147 -13.00 5.98 -4.70
CA CYS A 147 -12.42 6.43 -3.43
C CYS A 147 -12.86 7.86 -3.13
N LYS A 148 -13.71 8.02 -2.10
CA LYS A 148 -14.28 9.30 -1.65
C LYS A 148 -13.93 9.62 -0.21
#